data_AF-A0A151QNH8-F1
#
_entry.id   AF-A0A151QNH8-F1
#
_cell.length_a   1.000
_cell.length_b   1.000
_cell.length_c   1.000
_cell.angle_alpha   90.00
_cell.angle_beta   90.00
_cell.angle_gamma   90.00
#
_symmetry.space_group_name_H-M   'P 1'
#
loop_
_entity.id
_entity.type
_entity.pdbx_description
1 polymer ?
#
loop_
_entity_poly.entity_id
_entity_poly.type
_entity_poly.pdbx_seq_one_letter_code
_entity_poly.pdbx_strand_id
1 'polypeptide(L)'
;MPPQDLELQDDKGNTAFCFAAAVGNVHIAEIMRKKNQLLPTLRGGEGVTPLHLAVLQGRSEMPCYLFDKSKEFLYEEDWITLFLISINTGLYANRVALAACVQARNEGRDLAREGNEIIREASKWSPELAAACEVWKAIKFEFEAVDTI
;
A
#
# COMPACT_ATOMS: atom_id res chain seq x y z
N MET A 1 -27.29 -16.08 9.44
CA MET A 1 -26.69 -15.79 8.13
C MET A 1 -25.91 -17.02 7.68
N PRO A 2 -26.49 -17.81 6.77
CA PRO A 2 -25.77 -18.80 5.96
C PRO A 2 -24.43 -18.27 5.42
N PRO A 3 -23.39 -19.14 5.27
CA PRO A 3 -22.12 -18.76 4.65
C PRO A 3 -22.26 -18.16 3.24
N GLN A 4 -23.26 -18.62 2.48
CA GLN A 4 -23.55 -18.19 1.10
C GLN A 4 -24.09 -16.76 1.03
N ASP A 5 -24.75 -16.27 2.08
CA ASP A 5 -25.24 -14.88 2.12
C ASP A 5 -24.07 -13.88 2.09
N LEU A 6 -22.89 -14.29 2.56
CA LEU A 6 -21.67 -13.46 2.52
C LEU A 6 -21.02 -13.42 1.14
N GLU A 7 -21.45 -14.28 0.22
CA GLU A 7 -20.98 -14.34 -1.17
C GLU A 7 -21.81 -13.45 -2.09
N LEU A 8 -22.90 -12.87 -1.59
CA LEU A 8 -23.73 -11.93 -2.35
C LEU A 8 -22.89 -10.74 -2.82
N GLN A 9 -23.05 -10.43 -4.10
CA GLN A 9 -22.35 -9.36 -4.77
C GLN A 9 -23.27 -8.15 -4.97
N ASP A 10 -22.68 -6.96 -4.95
CA ASP A 10 -23.35 -5.73 -5.39
C ASP A 10 -23.49 -5.68 -6.93
N ASP A 11 -24.02 -4.57 -7.42
CA ASP A 11 -24.17 -4.29 -8.86
C ASP A 11 -22.83 -4.23 -9.61
N LYS A 12 -21.72 -4.08 -8.90
CA LYS A 12 -20.35 -4.08 -9.44
C LYS A 12 -19.66 -5.41 -9.28
N GLY A 13 -20.31 -6.44 -8.73
CA GLY A 13 -19.71 -7.76 -8.51
C GLY A 13 -18.93 -7.89 -7.21
N ASN A 14 -18.93 -6.90 -6.31
CA ASN A 14 -18.16 -6.93 -5.06
C ASN A 14 -18.97 -7.50 -3.89
N THR A 15 -18.34 -8.32 -3.06
CA THR A 15 -18.95 -8.81 -1.81
C THR A 15 -18.73 -7.81 -0.67
N ALA A 16 -19.49 -7.94 0.43
CA ALA A 16 -19.23 -7.20 1.65
C ALA A 16 -17.78 -7.38 2.18
N PHE A 17 -17.18 -8.55 1.90
CA PHE A 17 -15.79 -8.83 2.25
C PHE A 17 -14.80 -8.00 1.41
N CYS A 18 -15.07 -7.80 0.12
CA CYS A 18 -14.27 -6.92 -0.75
C CYS A 18 -14.22 -5.50 -0.18
N PHE A 19 -15.34 -4.99 0.32
CA PHE A 19 -15.38 -3.68 0.98
C PHE A 19 -14.57 -3.65 2.28
N ALA A 20 -14.72 -4.67 3.14
CA ALA A 20 -13.94 -4.79 4.37
C ALA A 20 -12.42 -4.80 4.10
N ALA A 21 -12.00 -5.50 3.04
CA ALA A 21 -10.62 -5.55 2.57
C ALA A 21 -10.14 -4.18 2.06
N ALA A 22 -10.92 -3.51 1.21
CA ALA A 22 -10.57 -2.19 0.67
C ALA A 22 -10.41 -1.12 1.76
N VAL A 23 -11.28 -1.12 2.78
CA VAL A 23 -11.17 -0.17 3.90
C VAL A 23 -10.09 -0.58 4.92
N GLY A 24 -9.58 -1.81 4.86
CA GLY A 24 -8.54 -2.31 5.75
C GLY A 24 -9.02 -2.75 7.14
N ASN A 25 -10.31 -3.05 7.32
CA ASN A 25 -10.84 -3.47 8.62
C ASN A 25 -10.64 -4.97 8.85
N VAL A 26 -9.45 -5.35 9.33
CA VAL A 26 -9.05 -6.75 9.56
C VAL A 26 -9.99 -7.46 10.52
N HIS A 27 -10.46 -6.75 11.54
CA HIS A 27 -11.36 -7.34 12.54
C HIS A 27 -12.70 -7.78 11.93
N ILE A 28 -13.33 -6.92 11.14
CA ILE A 28 -14.57 -7.25 10.43
C ILE A 28 -14.32 -8.37 9.41
N ALA A 29 -13.22 -8.29 8.66
CA ALA A 29 -12.85 -9.34 7.69
C ALA A 29 -12.66 -10.70 8.38
N GLU A 30 -12.02 -10.77 9.55
CA GLU A 30 -11.86 -12.02 10.29
C GLU A 30 -13.19 -12.56 10.83
N ILE A 31 -14.11 -11.70 11.27
CA ILE A 31 -15.47 -12.13 11.66
C ILE A 31 -16.21 -12.77 10.49
N MET A 32 -16.15 -12.16 9.30
CA MET A 32 -16.77 -12.71 8.09
C MET A 32 -16.11 -14.02 7.67
N ARG A 33 -14.76 -14.08 7.66
CA ARG A 33 -13.99 -15.27 7.27
C ARG A 33 -14.25 -16.46 8.18
N LYS A 34 -14.44 -16.25 9.49
CA LYS A 34 -14.82 -17.32 10.42
C LYS A 34 -16.16 -17.98 10.05
N LYS A 35 -17.04 -17.27 9.33
CA LYS A 35 -18.30 -17.82 8.82
C LYS A 35 -18.13 -18.48 7.44
N ASN A 36 -17.27 -17.93 6.60
CA ASN A 36 -16.96 -18.48 5.29
C ASN A 36 -15.46 -18.30 4.97
N GLN A 37 -14.71 -19.40 5.00
CA GLN A 37 -13.25 -19.37 4.86
C GLN A 37 -12.78 -19.02 3.45
N LEU A 38 -13.65 -19.15 2.44
CA LEU A 38 -13.33 -18.89 1.03
C LEU A 38 -13.53 -17.43 0.62
N LEU A 39 -14.12 -16.58 1.47
CA LEU A 39 -14.32 -15.16 1.14
C LEU A 39 -13.05 -14.42 0.67
N PRO A 40 -11.83 -14.67 1.22
CA PRO A 40 -10.60 -14.06 0.71
C PRO A 40 -10.26 -14.42 -0.74
N THR A 41 -10.84 -15.50 -1.28
CA THR A 41 -10.54 -16.02 -2.62
C THR A 41 -11.62 -15.65 -3.63
N LEU A 42 -12.80 -15.20 -3.17
CA LEU A 42 -13.89 -14.81 -4.06
C LEU A 42 -13.52 -13.54 -4.81
N ARG A 43 -13.60 -13.60 -6.14
CA ARG A 43 -13.37 -12.44 -7.00
C ARG A 43 -14.57 -11.51 -6.96
N GLY A 44 -14.26 -10.22 -6.82
CA GLY A 44 -15.22 -9.14 -6.83
C GLY A 44 -15.46 -8.60 -8.24
N GLY A 45 -15.76 -7.31 -8.31
CA GLY A 45 -15.83 -6.57 -9.56
C GLY A 45 -14.50 -6.57 -10.31
N GLU A 46 -14.56 -6.42 -11.64
CA GLU A 46 -13.37 -6.48 -12.52
C GLU A 46 -12.56 -7.79 -12.40
N GLY A 47 -13.13 -8.82 -11.78
CA GLY A 47 -12.45 -10.09 -11.54
C GLY A 47 -11.30 -10.00 -10.53
N VAL A 48 -11.18 -8.96 -9.72
CA VAL A 48 -10.07 -8.83 -8.75
C VAL A 48 -10.40 -9.47 -7.40
N THR A 49 -9.38 -9.97 -6.70
CA THR A 49 -9.53 -10.51 -5.34
C THR A 49 -9.54 -9.41 -4.27
N PRO A 50 -10.05 -9.68 -3.05
CA PRO A 50 -9.96 -8.76 -1.92
C PRO A 50 -8.54 -8.29 -1.61
N LEU A 51 -7.53 -9.14 -1.86
CA LEU A 51 -6.11 -8.78 -1.70
C LEU A 51 -5.70 -7.63 -2.63
N HIS A 52 -6.10 -7.67 -3.91
CA HIS A 52 -5.83 -6.57 -4.85
C HIS A 52 -6.41 -5.25 -4.35
N LEU A 53 -7.66 -5.28 -3.87
CA LEU A 53 -8.32 -4.08 -3.33
C LEU A 53 -7.60 -3.54 -2.09
N ALA A 54 -7.15 -4.41 -1.19
CA ALA A 54 -6.39 -4.00 -0.01
C ALA A 54 -5.04 -3.36 -0.37
N VAL A 55 -4.31 -3.94 -1.32
CA VAL A 55 -3.02 -3.40 -1.80
C VAL A 55 -3.24 -2.08 -2.53
N LEU A 56 -4.25 -1.99 -3.39
CA LEU A 56 -4.62 -0.79 -4.14
C LEU A 56 -4.91 0.40 -3.24
N GLN A 57 -5.53 0.14 -2.09
CA GLN A 57 -5.89 1.18 -1.13
C GLN A 57 -4.75 1.51 -0.13
N GLY A 58 -3.56 0.93 -0.31
CA GLY A 58 -2.38 1.24 0.51
C GLY A 58 -2.52 0.87 1.99
N ARG A 59 -3.43 -0.06 2.33
CA ARG A 59 -3.62 -0.50 3.73
C ARG A 59 -2.48 -1.45 4.08
N SER A 60 -1.72 -1.21 5.14
CA SER A 60 -0.51 -2.00 5.41
C SER A 60 -0.78 -3.35 6.09
N GLU A 61 -1.73 -3.43 7.03
CA GLU A 61 -2.01 -4.66 7.77
C GLU A 61 -2.87 -5.68 6.98
N MET A 62 -3.88 -5.19 6.26
CA MET A 62 -4.86 -6.04 5.57
C MET A 62 -4.25 -6.92 4.46
N PRO A 63 -3.34 -6.44 3.58
CA PRO A 63 -2.67 -7.28 2.60
C PRO A 63 -1.90 -8.43 3.23
N CYS A 64 -1.16 -8.19 4.33
CA CYS A 64 -0.48 -9.25 5.06
C CYS A 64 -1.48 -10.30 5.57
N TYR A 65 -2.59 -9.85 6.16
CA TYR A 65 -3.65 -10.74 6.63
C TYR A 65 -4.25 -11.59 5.50
N LEU A 66 -4.47 -11.02 4.31
CA LEU A 66 -5.10 -11.69 3.17
C LEU A 66 -4.13 -12.59 2.39
N PHE A 67 -2.85 -12.22 2.31
CA PHE A 67 -1.86 -12.89 1.48
C PHE A 67 -1.79 -14.40 1.75
N ASP A 68 -1.61 -14.79 3.01
CA ASP A 68 -1.54 -16.20 3.39
C ASP A 68 -2.84 -16.97 3.18
N LYS A 69 -3.96 -16.26 3.04
CA LYS A 69 -5.30 -16.85 2.89
C LYS A 69 -5.74 -16.99 1.43
N SER A 70 -5.08 -16.29 0.52
CA SER A 70 -5.48 -16.25 -0.89
C SER A 70 -4.38 -16.62 -1.87
N LYS A 71 -3.09 -16.66 -1.46
CA LYS A 71 -1.95 -16.85 -2.38
C LYS A 71 -2.01 -18.11 -3.25
N GLU A 72 -2.60 -19.19 -2.74
CA GLU A 72 -2.76 -20.46 -3.47
C GLU A 72 -3.83 -20.39 -4.58
N PHE A 73 -4.65 -19.34 -4.58
CA PHE A 73 -5.75 -19.14 -5.53
C PHE A 73 -5.46 -18.00 -6.52
N LEU A 74 -4.23 -17.46 -6.51
CA LEU A 74 -3.79 -16.43 -7.44
C LEU A 74 -3.25 -17.06 -8.74
N TYR A 75 -3.69 -16.54 -9.87
CA TYR A 75 -3.18 -16.82 -11.21
C TYR A 75 -1.94 -15.97 -11.52
N GLU A 76 -1.24 -16.30 -12.60
CA GLU A 76 -0.04 -15.59 -13.04
C GLU A 76 -0.30 -14.08 -13.24
N GLU A 77 -1.46 -13.74 -13.82
CA GLU A 77 -1.88 -12.37 -14.08
C GLU A 77 -2.13 -11.58 -12.79
N ASP A 78 -2.58 -12.24 -11.72
CA ASP A 78 -2.77 -11.59 -10.41
C ASP A 78 -1.44 -11.18 -9.81
N TRP A 79 -0.41 -12.02 -9.95
CA TRP A 79 0.93 -11.69 -9.44
C TRP A 79 1.51 -10.46 -10.14
N ILE A 80 1.34 -10.37 -11.45
CA ILE A 80 1.71 -9.18 -12.23
C ILE A 80 0.92 -7.98 -11.74
N THR A 81 -0.38 -8.11 -11.57
CA THR A 81 -1.26 -7.02 -11.14
C THR A 81 -0.91 -6.54 -9.72
N LEU A 82 -0.74 -7.45 -8.76
CA LEU A 82 -0.32 -7.14 -7.40
C LEU A 82 1.05 -6.46 -7.36
N PHE A 83 1.99 -6.90 -8.20
CA PHE A 83 3.29 -6.27 -8.32
C PHE A 83 3.18 -4.82 -8.82
N LEU A 84 2.42 -4.59 -9.88
CA LEU A 84 2.19 -3.25 -10.43
C LEU A 84 1.46 -2.33 -9.45
N ILE A 85 0.43 -2.84 -8.76
CA ILE A 85 -0.29 -2.06 -7.74
C ILE A 85 0.63 -1.74 -6.57
N SER A 86 1.40 -2.71 -6.05
CA SER A 86 2.34 -2.49 -4.94
C SER A 86 3.40 -1.45 -5.28
N ILE A 87 3.91 -1.49 -6.53
CA ILE A 87 4.76 -0.45 -7.09
C ILE A 87 4.02 0.88 -7.05
N ASN A 88 2.82 0.97 -7.62
CA ASN A 88 2.11 2.24 -7.75
C ASN A 88 1.76 2.87 -6.39
N THR A 89 1.35 2.06 -5.41
CA THR A 89 0.91 2.52 -4.09
C THR A 89 2.07 2.89 -3.16
N GLY A 90 3.25 2.29 -3.33
CA GLY A 90 4.47 2.64 -2.59
C GLY A 90 5.42 3.62 -3.30
N LEU A 91 5.43 3.65 -4.64
CA LEU A 91 6.39 4.44 -5.42
C LEU A 91 5.90 5.84 -5.77
N TYR A 92 4.63 6.19 -5.70
CA TYR A 92 4.23 7.57 -6.03
C TYR A 92 4.90 8.58 -5.09
N ALA A 93 4.95 8.30 -3.79
CA ALA A 93 5.67 9.13 -2.82
C ALA A 93 7.17 9.18 -3.13
N ASN A 94 7.81 8.03 -3.41
CA ASN A 94 9.23 7.97 -3.73
C ASN A 94 9.57 8.62 -5.09
N ARG A 95 8.68 8.51 -6.09
CA ARG A 95 8.80 9.12 -7.42
C ARG A 95 8.63 10.63 -7.34
N VAL A 96 7.68 11.11 -6.55
CA VAL A 96 7.47 12.55 -6.32
C VAL A 96 8.64 13.13 -5.52
N ALA A 97 9.10 12.44 -4.47
CA ALA A 97 10.29 12.84 -3.72
C ALA A 97 11.52 12.91 -4.63
N LEU A 98 11.75 11.89 -5.48
CA LEU A 98 12.86 11.90 -6.43
C LEU A 98 12.75 13.02 -7.46
N ALA A 99 11.57 13.24 -8.05
CA ALA A 99 11.33 14.32 -9.00
C ALA A 99 11.56 15.70 -8.36
N ALA A 100 11.13 15.89 -7.11
CA ALA A 100 11.36 17.10 -6.35
C ALA A 100 12.86 17.31 -6.06
N CYS A 101 13.60 16.26 -5.69
CA CYS A 101 15.05 16.32 -5.50
C CYS A 101 15.78 16.68 -6.81
N VAL A 102 15.41 16.06 -7.93
CA VAL A 102 16.01 16.36 -9.24
C VAL A 102 15.75 17.81 -9.65
N GLN A 103 14.52 18.31 -9.47
CA GLN A 103 14.16 19.69 -9.78
C GLN A 103 14.92 20.69 -8.89
N ALA A 104 14.96 20.47 -7.58
CA ALA A 104 15.67 21.32 -6.63
C ALA A 104 17.18 21.37 -6.94
N ARG A 105 17.78 20.23 -7.30
CA ARG A 105 19.18 20.18 -7.78
C ARG A 105 19.35 21.02 -9.05
N ASN A 106 18.45 20.91 -10.03
CA ASN A 106 18.52 21.68 -11.27
C ASN A 106 18.37 23.20 -11.03
N GLU A 107 17.69 23.60 -9.94
CA GLU A 107 17.55 24.99 -9.51
C GLU A 107 18.71 25.49 -8.63
N GLY A 108 19.74 24.66 -8.40
CA GLY A 108 20.89 25.01 -7.56
C GLY A 108 20.56 25.11 -6.07
N ARG A 109 19.49 24.46 -5.62
CA ARG A 109 19.04 24.46 -4.22
C ARG A 109 19.92 23.54 -3.39
N ASP A 110 20.27 23.97 -2.18
CA ASP A 110 21.03 23.15 -1.23
C ASP A 110 20.09 22.17 -0.52
N LEU A 111 19.90 21.01 -1.14
CA LEU A 111 19.05 19.93 -0.64
C LEU A 111 19.50 19.36 0.71
N ALA A 112 20.79 19.42 1.05
CA ALA A 112 21.27 18.93 2.34
C ALA A 112 20.82 19.85 3.49
N ARG A 113 20.78 21.17 3.23
CA ARG A 113 20.31 22.18 4.19
C ARG A 113 18.79 22.28 4.23
N GLU A 114 18.12 22.25 3.08
CA GLU A 114 16.67 22.46 2.95
C GLU A 114 15.84 21.16 3.08
N GLY A 115 16.43 20.02 2.73
CA GLY A 115 15.74 18.72 2.71
C GLY A 115 15.24 18.28 4.08
N ASN A 116 15.95 18.58 5.16
CA ASN A 116 15.51 18.29 6.53
C ASN A 116 14.28 19.08 6.94
N GLU A 117 14.16 20.34 6.50
CA GLU A 117 13.01 21.19 6.78
C GLU A 117 11.80 20.76 5.94
N ILE A 118 12.02 20.45 4.66
CA ILE A 118 10.99 19.95 3.74
C ILE A 118 10.42 18.62 4.21
N ILE A 119 11.28 17.66 4.60
CA ILE A 119 10.84 16.37 5.13
C ILE A 119 10.03 16.55 6.41
N ARG A 120 10.47 17.41 7.34
CA ARG A 120 9.73 17.71 8.58
C ARG A 120 8.37 18.34 8.32
N GLU A 121 8.27 19.28 7.38
CA GLU A 121 6.98 19.88 7.01
C GLU A 121 6.06 18.88 6.30
N ALA A 122 6.59 18.05 5.40
CA ALA A 122 5.83 17.02 4.71
C ALA A 122 5.29 15.95 5.66
N SER A 123 6.06 15.56 6.69
CA SER A 123 5.63 14.59 7.72
C SER A 123 4.41 15.06 8.52
N LYS A 124 4.15 16.37 8.63
CA LYS A 124 2.94 16.88 9.29
C LYS A 124 1.65 16.47 8.57
N TRP A 125 1.75 16.18 7.27
CA TRP A 125 0.62 15.87 6.39
C TRP A 125 0.63 14.43 5.87
N SER A 126 1.66 13.62 6.19
CA SER A 126 1.73 12.20 5.85
C SER A 126 2.10 11.36 7.08
N PRO A 127 1.15 10.58 7.63
CA PRO A 127 1.41 9.66 8.76
C PRO A 127 2.49 8.62 8.46
N GLU A 128 2.57 8.15 7.21
CA GLU A 128 3.54 7.16 6.75
C GLU A 128 4.95 7.76 6.71
N LEU A 129 5.08 9.00 6.21
CA LEU A 129 6.34 9.73 6.23
C LEU A 129 6.73 10.11 7.66
N ALA A 130 5.78 10.48 8.53
CA ALA A 130 6.04 10.74 9.94
C ALA A 130 6.59 9.48 10.65
N ALA A 131 5.96 8.33 10.44
CA ALA A 131 6.44 7.05 10.94
C ALA A 131 7.83 6.69 10.38
N ALA A 132 8.05 6.89 9.07
CA ALA A 132 9.34 6.68 8.45
C ALA A 132 10.42 7.59 9.06
N CYS A 133 10.13 8.88 9.29
CA CYS A 133 11.06 9.81 9.93
C CYS A 133 11.40 9.44 11.38
N GLU A 134 10.46 8.90 12.15
CA GLU A 134 10.73 8.39 13.50
C GLU A 134 11.70 7.19 13.48
N VAL A 135 11.56 6.30 12.50
CA VAL A 135 12.46 5.15 12.29
C VAL A 135 13.83 5.59 11.74
N TRP A 136 13.86 6.58 10.84
CA TRP A 136 15.09 7.03 10.15
C TRP A 136 16.05 7.82 11.04
N LYS A 137 15.62 8.36 12.19
CA LYS A 137 16.48 9.06 13.17
C LYS A 137 17.74 8.28 13.60
N ALA A 138 17.74 6.96 13.41
CA ALA A 138 18.86 6.07 13.78
C ALA A 138 19.94 5.89 12.70
N ILE A 139 19.72 6.33 11.45
CA ILE A 139 20.69 6.10 10.36
C ILE A 139 21.49 7.37 10.09
N LYS A 140 22.77 7.36 10.46
CA LYS A 140 23.74 8.36 10.00
C LYS A 140 24.20 7.96 8.60
N PHE A 141 23.93 8.82 7.61
CA PHE A 141 24.56 8.75 6.30
C PHE A 141 25.87 9.55 6.38
N GLU A 142 26.95 8.91 6.84
CA GLU A 142 28.30 9.44 6.66
C GLU A 142 28.79 9.01 5.27
N PHE A 143 28.56 9.87 4.28
CA PHE A 143 29.14 9.69 2.95
C PHE A 143 29.88 10.97 2.57
N GLU A 144 31.12 10.83 2.10
CA GLU A 144 31.80 11.89 1.35
C GLU A 144 31.10 12.08 0.01
N ALA A 145 30.86 13.34 -0.37
CA ALA A 145 30.32 13.68 -1.66
C ALA A 145 31.29 13.21 -2.75
N VAL A 146 30.87 12.23 -3.57
CA VAL A 146 31.71 11.63 -4.64
C VAL A 146 31.79 12.53 -5.87
N ASP A 147 30.98 13.59 -5.93
CA ASP A 147 31.05 14.59 -7.00
C ASP A 147 32.20 15.57 -6.73
N THR A 148 33.44 15.10 -6.92
CA THR A 148 34.54 15.98 -7.31
C THR A 148 34.56 16.12 -8.82
N ILE A 149 34.52 17.38 -9.28
CA ILE A 149 34.61 17.81 -10.68
C ILE A 149 35.88 17.27 -11.34
#